data_AF-A0A1D6JM44-F1
#
_entry.id   AF-A0A1D6JM44-F1
#
_cell.length_a   1.000
_cell.length_b   1.000
_cell.length_c   1.000
_cell.angle_alpha   90.00
_cell.angle_beta   90.00
_cell.angle_gamma   90.00
#
_symmetry.space_group_name_H-M   'P 1'
#
loop_
_entity.id
_entity.type
_entity.pdbx_description
1 polymer ?
#
loop_
_entity_poly.entity_id
_entity_poly.type
_entity_poly.pdbx_seq_one_letter_code
_entity_poly.pdbx_strand_id
1 'polypeptide(L)'
;MLLCSFREQLQQHVRVHAVEAVMACREIEQSLQDLTGATLEEGTGATMSEDEDEAPMLEVGLDMGSDGHDMPTDSERSLMERVRQELKMELKQGFKSRIEDVREEILRKRRAGKLPGDTTSILKQWWQEHSKWPYPTEDDKAKLVEETGLQLKQINNWFINQRKRNWHNNSQTSTLKSKRKR
;
A
#
# COMPACT_ATOMS: atom_id res chain seq x y z
N MET A 1 -31.04 -20.37 16.55
CA MET A 1 -30.48 -19.70 17.75
C MET A 1 -28.98 -19.46 17.65
N LEU A 2 -28.13 -20.46 17.36
CA LEU A 2 -26.66 -20.30 17.21
C LEU A 2 -26.17 -19.25 16.20
N LEU A 3 -26.82 -19.15 15.04
CA LEU A 3 -26.44 -18.15 14.02
C LEU A 3 -26.79 -16.72 14.43
N CYS A 4 -27.85 -16.54 15.22
CA CYS A 4 -28.26 -15.23 15.72
C CYS A 4 -27.27 -14.74 16.78
N SER A 5 -26.88 -15.61 17.73
CA SER A 5 -25.88 -15.28 18.73
C SER A 5 -24.49 -15.03 18.12
N PHE A 6 -24.10 -15.76 17.07
CA PHE A 6 -22.83 -15.52 16.38
C PHE A 6 -22.83 -14.18 15.62
N ARG A 7 -23.93 -13.83 14.96
CA ARG A 7 -24.09 -12.51 14.32
C ARG A 7 -23.97 -11.38 15.33
N GLU A 8 -24.63 -11.51 16.48
CA GLU A 8 -24.57 -10.52 17.55
C GLU A 8 -23.15 -10.37 18.14
N GLN A 9 -22.45 -11.49 18.35
CA GLN A 9 -21.05 -11.47 18.79
C GLN A 9 -20.12 -10.78 17.79
N LEU A 10 -20.28 -11.07 16.49
CA LEU A 10 -19.46 -10.44 15.45
C LEU A 10 -19.75 -8.94 15.34
N GLN A 11 -21.03 -8.54 15.41
CA GLN A 11 -21.43 -7.13 15.39
C GLN A 11 -20.88 -6.38 16.60
N GLN A 12 -20.94 -6.97 17.79
CA GLN A 12 -20.41 -6.36 18.99
C GLN A 12 -18.89 -6.24 18.94
N HIS A 13 -18.18 -7.26 18.43
CA HIS A 13 -16.73 -7.22 18.27
C HIS A 13 -16.27 -6.12 17.30
N VAL A 14 -16.91 -6.03 16.12
CA VAL A 14 -16.64 -4.95 15.15
C VAL A 14 -16.93 -3.59 15.75
N ARG A 15 -18.04 -3.44 16.49
CA ARG A 15 -18.42 -2.18 17.13
C ARG A 15 -17.37 -1.75 18.16
N VAL A 16 -16.91 -2.66 19.01
CA VAL A 16 -15.89 -2.36 20.04
C VAL A 16 -14.60 -1.87 19.39
N HIS A 17 -14.07 -2.61 18.42
CA HIS A 17 -12.82 -2.21 17.78
C HIS A 17 -12.94 -0.94 16.92
N ALA A 18 -14.10 -0.70 16.30
CA ALA A 18 -14.34 0.57 15.61
C ALA A 18 -14.35 1.75 16.60
N VAL A 19 -14.98 1.59 17.76
CA VAL A 19 -15.00 2.62 18.81
C VAL A 19 -13.59 2.84 19.39
N GLU A 20 -12.86 1.77 19.70
CA GLU A 20 -11.47 1.87 20.19
C GLU A 20 -10.56 2.58 19.18
N ALA A 21 -10.69 2.27 17.90
CA ALA A 21 -9.92 2.93 16.84
C ALA A 21 -10.25 4.44 16.76
N VAL A 22 -11.53 4.81 16.80
CA VAL A 22 -11.95 6.22 16.79
C VAL A 22 -11.42 6.97 18.01
N MET A 23 -11.46 6.36 19.19
CA MET A 23 -10.91 6.96 20.41
C MET A 23 -9.40 7.14 20.32
N ALA A 24 -8.68 6.14 19.86
CA ALA A 24 -7.23 6.23 19.65
C ALA A 24 -6.86 7.32 18.62
N CYS A 25 -7.62 7.46 17.54
CA CYS A 25 -7.44 8.56 16.58
C CYS A 25 -7.61 9.93 17.25
N ARG A 26 -8.65 10.11 18.07
CA ARG A 26 -8.88 11.37 18.81
C ARG A 26 -7.76 11.66 19.81
N GLU A 27 -7.24 10.64 20.50
CA GLU A 27 -6.12 10.80 21.43
C GLU A 27 -4.85 11.25 20.68
N ILE A 28 -4.60 10.71 19.49
CA ILE A 28 -3.49 11.13 18.64
C ILE A 28 -3.68 12.57 18.16
N GLU A 29 -4.90 12.93 17.72
CA GLU A 29 -5.23 14.29 17.30
C GLU A 29 -5.03 15.30 18.44
N GLN A 30 -5.49 14.98 19.64
CA GLN A 30 -5.29 15.82 20.83
C GLN A 30 -3.79 15.95 21.16
N SER A 31 -3.05 14.84 21.15
CA SER A 31 -1.60 14.87 21.41
C SER A 31 -0.85 15.74 20.40
N LEU A 32 -1.28 15.71 19.13
CA LEU A 32 -0.71 16.54 18.08
C LEU A 32 -1.06 18.02 18.27
N GLN A 33 -2.31 18.32 18.65
CA GLN A 33 -2.75 19.67 18.97
C GLN A 33 -1.97 20.25 20.16
N ASP A 34 -1.75 19.48 21.22
CA ASP A 34 -1.00 19.94 22.40
C ASP A 34 0.46 20.26 22.07
N LEU A 35 1.07 19.51 21.14
CA LEU A 35 2.47 19.72 20.71
C LEU A 35 2.64 20.87 19.72
N THR A 36 1.64 21.11 18.86
CA THR A 36 1.79 22.01 17.70
C THR A 36 0.94 23.27 17.79
N GLY A 37 -0.05 23.30 18.69
CA GLY A 37 -1.05 24.37 18.76
C GLY A 37 -2.03 24.41 17.58
N ALA A 38 -1.90 23.49 16.62
CA ALA A 38 -2.75 23.44 15.43
C ALA A 38 -3.99 22.57 15.68
N THR A 39 -5.18 23.18 15.64
CA THR A 39 -6.45 22.45 15.53
C THR A 39 -6.65 22.00 14.09
N LEU A 40 -6.78 20.70 13.87
CA LEU A 40 -7.20 20.13 12.58
C LEU A 40 -8.71 20.35 12.42
N GLU A 41 -9.17 21.59 12.26
CA GLU A 41 -10.54 21.84 11.81
C GLU A 41 -10.72 21.33 10.38
N GLU A 42 -11.91 20.81 10.09
CA GLU A 42 -12.35 20.16 8.85
C GLU A 42 -11.77 20.83 7.59
N GLY A 43 -10.62 20.33 7.15
CA GLY A 43 -10.11 20.58 5.82
C GLY A 43 -10.99 19.84 4.82
N THR A 44 -12.05 20.50 4.35
CA THR A 44 -12.62 20.27 3.02
C THR A 44 -11.46 20.03 2.07
N GLY A 45 -11.48 18.89 1.37
CA GLY A 45 -10.43 18.49 0.44
C GLY A 45 -10.18 19.55 -0.62
N ALA A 46 -9.28 20.48 -0.32
CA ALA A 46 -8.66 21.36 -1.29
C ALA A 46 -7.60 20.50 -1.98
N THR A 47 -7.98 19.94 -3.12
CA THR A 47 -7.03 19.52 -4.14
C THR A 47 -6.16 20.72 -4.47
N MET A 48 -4.87 20.65 -4.11
CA MET A 48 -3.73 21.36 -4.72
C MET A 48 -4.14 22.52 -5.65
N SER A 49 -4.40 23.70 -5.08
CA SER A 49 -4.23 24.94 -5.82
C SER A 49 -2.74 25.25 -5.78
N GLU A 50 -2.03 24.87 -6.84
CA GLU A 50 -0.73 25.46 -7.16
C GLU A 50 -1.00 26.90 -7.62
N ASP A 51 -1.17 27.83 -6.69
CA ASP A 51 -1.02 29.28 -6.85
C ASP A 51 -1.56 29.96 -5.57
N GLU A 52 -0.70 30.11 -4.57
CA GLU A 52 -0.95 30.94 -3.37
C GLU A 52 0.43 31.54 -2.96
N ASP A 53 0.97 32.43 -3.77
CA ASP A 53 1.75 33.55 -3.24
C ASP A 53 0.74 34.52 -2.60
N GLU A 54 1.07 35.09 -1.44
CA GLU A 54 0.23 35.92 -0.55
C GLU A 54 -0.74 35.17 0.39
N ALA A 55 -0.23 34.76 1.56
CA ALA A 55 -1.07 34.74 2.75
C ALA A 55 -1.24 36.21 3.22
N PRO A 56 -2.47 36.74 3.35
CA PRO A 56 -2.64 38.07 3.90
C PRO A 56 -2.31 38.01 5.40
N MET A 57 -1.32 38.81 5.81
CA MET A 57 -1.02 39.06 7.21
C MET A 57 -2.31 39.46 7.93
N LEU A 58 -2.72 38.65 8.92
CA LEU A 58 -3.83 39.00 9.80
C LEU A 58 -3.45 40.24 10.61
N GLU A 59 -4.00 41.39 10.22
CA GLU A 59 -3.92 42.63 10.99
C GLU A 59 -4.77 42.46 12.26
N VAL A 60 -4.15 41.97 13.33
CA VAL A 60 -4.71 42.10 14.68
C VAL A 60 -4.53 43.55 15.10
N GLY A 61 -5.60 44.32 14.93
CA GLY A 61 -5.72 45.65 15.50
C GLY A 61 -5.77 45.58 17.03
N LEU A 62 -4.60 45.75 17.66
CA LEU A 62 -4.50 46.07 19.08
C LEU A 62 -3.50 47.22 19.25
N ASP A 63 -4.07 48.42 19.38
CA ASP A 63 -3.41 49.60 19.93
C ASP A 63 -3.08 49.35 21.40
N MET A 64 -1.80 49.18 21.74
CA MET A 64 -1.24 49.56 23.03
C MET A 64 0.30 49.48 23.02
N GLY A 65 0.94 50.63 23.20
CA GLY A 65 2.23 50.73 23.90
C GLY A 65 3.48 50.36 23.10
N SER A 66 4.28 51.38 22.77
CA SER A 66 5.68 51.28 22.37
C SER A 66 6.52 50.55 23.42
N ASP A 67 6.88 49.29 23.15
CA ASP A 67 8.19 48.73 23.48
C ASP A 67 8.65 47.91 22.26
N GLY A 68 9.87 48.16 21.79
CA GLY A 68 10.34 47.76 20.47
C GLY A 68 10.32 46.25 20.26
N HIS A 69 9.24 45.74 19.66
CA HIS A 69 9.28 44.44 19.01
C HIS A 69 10.09 44.63 17.73
N ASP A 70 11.38 44.29 17.79
CA ASP A 70 12.29 44.25 16.64
C ASP A 70 11.66 43.36 15.58
N MET A 71 10.93 43.99 14.65
CA MET A 71 10.38 43.29 13.51
C MET A 71 11.56 42.77 12.70
N PRO A 72 11.60 41.45 12.40
CA PRO A 72 12.70 40.88 11.65
C PRO A 72 12.96 41.71 10.40
N THR A 73 14.22 42.08 10.22
CA THR A 73 14.69 42.76 9.02
C THR A 73 14.32 41.94 7.79
N ASP A 74 14.14 42.57 6.63
CA ASP A 74 13.83 41.83 5.40
C ASP A 74 14.87 40.76 5.08
N SER A 75 16.13 40.96 5.49
CA SER A 75 17.20 39.96 5.44
C SER A 75 16.91 38.74 6.32
N GLU A 76 16.41 38.93 7.54
CA GLU A 76 16.06 37.84 8.46
C GLU A 76 14.84 37.08 7.98
N ARG A 77 13.82 37.77 7.45
CA ARG A 77 12.64 37.11 6.84
C ARG A 77 13.05 36.26 5.65
N SER A 78 13.90 36.80 4.77
CA SER A 78 14.42 36.09 3.60
C SER A 78 15.26 34.88 4.00
N LEU A 79 16.02 34.95 5.10
CA LEU A 79 16.76 33.82 5.64
C LEU A 79 15.82 32.74 6.17
N MET A 80 14.80 33.11 6.95
CA MET A 80 13.82 32.17 7.49
C MET A 80 13.07 31.45 6.36
N GLU A 81 12.71 32.16 5.29
CA GLU A 81 12.04 31.54 4.14
C GLU A 81 12.94 30.57 3.40
N ARG A 82 14.23 30.90 3.19
CA ARG A 82 15.20 29.96 2.62
C ARG A 82 15.34 28.69 3.47
N VAL A 83 15.50 28.85 4.79
CA VAL A 83 15.61 27.72 5.72
C VAL A 83 14.34 26.87 5.71
N ARG A 84 13.16 27.49 5.67
CA ARG A 84 11.87 26.79 5.57
C ARG A 84 11.79 25.98 4.27
N GLN A 85 12.22 26.55 3.15
CA GLN A 85 12.22 25.86 1.85
C GLN A 85 13.20 24.69 1.83
N GLU A 86 14.42 24.87 2.35
CA GLU A 86 15.42 23.81 2.47
C GLU A 86 14.91 22.64 3.31
N LEU A 87 14.37 22.91 4.50
CA LEU A 87 13.77 21.89 5.36
C LEU A 87 12.59 21.18 4.68
N LYS A 88 11.73 21.92 3.99
CA LYS A 88 10.60 21.35 3.24
C LYS A 88 11.09 20.41 2.13
N MET A 89 12.16 20.79 1.42
CA MET A 89 12.76 19.95 0.38
C MET A 89 13.40 18.70 0.98
N GLU A 90 14.19 18.85 2.05
CA GLU A 90 14.86 17.73 2.72
C GLU A 90 13.85 16.71 3.26
N LEU A 91 12.80 17.18 3.94
CA LEU A 91 11.72 16.33 4.43
C LEU A 91 11.00 15.61 3.28
N LYS A 92 10.59 16.36 2.23
CA LYS A 92 9.92 15.74 1.06
C LYS A 92 10.79 14.67 0.41
N GLN A 93 12.09 14.95 0.24
CA GLN A 93 13.02 14.01 -0.37
C GLN A 93 13.28 12.80 0.52
N GLY A 94 13.45 13.00 1.83
CA GLY A 94 13.64 11.94 2.81
C GLY A 94 12.43 11.00 2.90
N PHE A 95 11.22 11.55 2.97
CA PHE A 95 9.99 10.75 2.96
C PHE A 95 9.79 10.01 1.64
N LYS A 96 10.05 10.65 0.49
CA LYS A 96 9.98 10.00 -0.82
C LYS A 96 10.91 8.79 -0.88
N SER A 97 12.17 8.95 -0.50
CA SER A 97 13.15 7.85 -0.44
C SER A 97 12.66 6.73 0.47
N ARG A 98 12.16 7.07 1.66
CA ARG A 98 11.67 6.07 2.62
C ARG A 98 10.46 5.29 2.08
N ILE A 99 9.56 5.94 1.36
CA ILE A 99 8.42 5.30 0.71
C ILE A 99 8.89 4.35 -0.40
N GLU A 100 9.88 4.75 -1.19
CA GLU A 100 10.47 3.90 -2.23
C GLU A 100 11.13 2.65 -1.62
N ASP A 101 11.90 2.79 -0.54
CA ASP A 101 12.51 1.65 0.18
C ASP A 101 11.44 0.67 0.69
N VAL A 102 10.37 1.18 1.29
CA VAL A 102 9.25 0.35 1.78
C VAL A 102 8.56 -0.36 0.63
N ARG A 103 8.34 0.32 -0.51
CA ARG A 103 7.74 -0.28 -1.71
C ARG A 103 8.61 -1.40 -2.26
N GLU A 104 9.91 -1.20 -2.38
CA GLU A 104 10.84 -2.23 -2.85
C GLU A 104 10.90 -3.42 -1.89
N GLU A 105 10.91 -3.20 -0.58
CA GLU A 105 10.91 -4.29 0.40
C GLU A 105 9.61 -5.10 0.34
N ILE A 106 8.45 -4.45 0.18
CA ILE A 106 7.17 -5.13 -0.06
C ILE A 106 7.23 -5.97 -1.35
N LEU A 107 7.75 -5.39 -2.44
CA LEU A 107 7.89 -6.10 -3.71
C LEU A 107 8.86 -7.27 -3.63
N ARG A 108 9.96 -7.11 -2.89
CA ARG A 108 10.96 -8.16 -2.64
C ARG A 108 10.34 -9.31 -1.85
N LYS A 109 9.62 -9.03 -0.77
CA LYS A 109 8.87 -10.04 0.00
C LYS A 109 7.78 -10.72 -0.83
N ARG A 110 7.11 -9.99 -1.72
CA ARG A 110 6.13 -10.57 -2.66
C ARG A 110 6.76 -11.46 -3.73
N ARG A 111 8.01 -11.18 -4.11
CA ARG A 111 8.79 -11.99 -5.07
C ARG A 111 9.49 -13.17 -4.40
N ALA A 112 9.84 -13.06 -3.11
CA ALA A 112 10.44 -14.12 -2.32
C ALA A 112 9.50 -15.34 -2.30
N GLY A 113 9.92 -16.43 -2.94
CA GLY A 113 9.13 -17.66 -3.08
C GLY A 113 8.56 -17.92 -4.48
N LYS A 114 8.72 -16.99 -5.44
CA LYS A 114 8.51 -17.31 -6.85
C LYS A 114 9.74 -18.02 -7.41
N LEU A 115 9.50 -19.07 -8.21
CA LEU A 115 10.56 -19.72 -8.96
C LEU A 115 11.12 -18.75 -10.01
N PRO A 116 12.43 -18.81 -10.33
CA PRO A 116 13.04 -17.98 -11.38
C PRO A 116 12.25 -18.09 -12.70
N GLY A 117 12.06 -16.97 -13.38
CA GLY A 117 11.24 -16.90 -14.61
C GLY A 117 11.62 -17.96 -15.64
N ASP A 118 12.92 -18.14 -15.87
CA ASP A 118 13.48 -19.08 -16.85
C ASP A 118 13.12 -20.53 -16.51
N THR A 119 13.24 -20.93 -15.24
CA THR A 119 12.87 -22.28 -14.78
C THR A 119 11.37 -22.56 -14.94
N THR A 120 10.52 -21.54 -14.78
CA THR A 120 9.07 -21.73 -14.93
C THR A 120 8.63 -21.94 -16.38
N SER A 121 9.42 -21.52 -17.36
CA SER A 121 9.11 -21.74 -18.78
C SER A 121 9.13 -23.23 -19.14
N ILE A 122 10.13 -23.97 -18.64
CA ILE A 122 10.26 -25.42 -18.83
C ILE A 122 9.04 -26.14 -18.20
N LEU A 123 8.69 -25.78 -16.96
CA LEU A 123 7.52 -26.37 -16.27
C LEU A 123 6.21 -26.08 -17.01
N LYS A 124 6.06 -24.87 -17.57
CA LYS A 124 4.89 -24.50 -18.38
C LYS A 124 4.83 -25.26 -19.69
N GLN A 125 5.97 -25.50 -20.34
CA GLN A 125 6.03 -26.27 -21.57
C GLN A 125 5.54 -27.70 -21.32
N TRP A 126 6.12 -28.40 -20.35
CA TRP A 126 5.68 -29.75 -19.98
C TRP A 126 4.18 -29.77 -19.65
N TRP A 127 3.69 -28.78 -18.91
CA TRP A 127 2.28 -28.64 -18.56
C TRP A 127 1.37 -28.54 -19.80
N GLN A 128 1.76 -27.76 -20.81
CA GLN A 128 0.97 -27.58 -22.03
C GLN A 128 0.89 -28.89 -22.82
N GLU A 129 2.03 -29.59 -22.95
CA GLU A 129 2.13 -30.89 -23.60
C GLU A 129 1.25 -31.95 -22.89
N HIS A 130 1.14 -31.87 -21.56
CA HIS A 130 0.38 -32.81 -20.72
C HIS A 130 -0.93 -32.22 -20.17
N SER A 131 -1.53 -31.24 -20.86
CA SER A 131 -2.67 -30.47 -20.37
C SER A 131 -3.92 -31.31 -20.04
N LYS A 132 -4.11 -32.46 -20.69
CA LYS A 132 -5.22 -33.39 -20.41
C LYS A 132 -5.05 -34.14 -19.09
N TRP A 133 -3.83 -34.56 -18.78
CA TRP A 133 -3.48 -35.35 -17.60
C TRP A 133 -2.17 -34.83 -16.98
N PRO A 134 -2.19 -33.67 -16.30
CA PRO A 134 -0.98 -32.99 -15.86
C PRO A 134 -0.43 -33.57 -14.55
N TYR A 135 -0.08 -34.86 -14.59
CA TYR A 135 0.49 -35.63 -13.49
C TYR A 135 1.83 -36.22 -13.97
N PRO A 136 2.96 -35.51 -13.72
CA PRO A 136 4.27 -36.01 -14.14
C PRO A 136 4.61 -37.31 -13.40
N THR A 137 5.18 -38.25 -14.13
CA THR A 137 5.75 -39.48 -13.60
C THR A 137 7.01 -39.18 -12.78
N GLU A 138 7.57 -40.19 -12.10
CA GLU A 138 8.84 -40.00 -11.37
C GLU A 138 10.00 -39.66 -12.32
N ASP A 139 10.01 -40.25 -13.52
CA ASP A 139 11.02 -39.96 -14.55
C ASP A 139 10.87 -38.54 -15.11
N ASP A 140 9.63 -38.09 -15.37
CA ASP A 140 9.36 -36.70 -15.76
C ASP A 140 9.87 -35.72 -14.71
N LYS A 141 9.60 -36.00 -13.43
CA LYS A 141 10.05 -35.14 -12.33
C LYS A 141 11.58 -35.12 -12.25
N ALA A 142 12.25 -36.25 -12.42
CA ALA A 142 13.71 -36.32 -12.42
C ALA A 142 14.30 -35.46 -13.55
N LYS A 143 13.76 -35.58 -14.77
CA LYS A 143 14.17 -34.76 -15.91
C LYS A 143 13.93 -33.26 -15.67
N LEU A 144 12.78 -32.90 -15.11
CA LEU A 144 12.47 -31.51 -14.79
C LEU A 144 13.40 -30.95 -13.69
N VAL A 145 13.81 -31.75 -12.72
CA VAL A 145 14.82 -31.37 -11.72
C VAL A 145 16.16 -31.10 -12.39
N GLU A 146 16.58 -31.96 -13.30
CA GLU A 146 17.84 -31.81 -14.05
C GLU A 146 17.85 -30.55 -14.92
N GLU A 147 16.78 -30.32 -15.69
CA GLU A 147 16.70 -29.18 -16.61
C GLU A 147 16.51 -27.83 -15.90
N THR A 148 15.77 -27.81 -14.79
CA THR A 148 15.46 -26.55 -14.08
C THR A 148 16.41 -26.24 -12.92
N GLY A 149 17.18 -27.22 -12.45
CA GLY A 149 17.97 -27.13 -11.22
C GLY A 149 17.15 -26.96 -9.94
N LEU A 150 15.82 -27.12 -10.01
CA LEU A 150 14.94 -26.99 -8.85
C LEU A 150 14.91 -28.28 -8.04
N GLN A 151 14.65 -28.15 -6.74
CA GLN A 151 14.43 -29.32 -5.90
C GLN A 151 13.12 -30.02 -6.28
N LEU A 152 13.08 -31.35 -6.18
CA LEU A 152 11.90 -32.17 -6.45
C LEU A 152 10.64 -31.68 -5.69
N LYS A 153 10.81 -31.22 -4.45
CA LYS A 153 9.71 -30.62 -3.66
C LYS A 153 9.12 -29.37 -4.31
N GLN A 154 9.96 -28.51 -4.89
CA GLN A 154 9.53 -27.30 -5.60
C GLN A 154 8.76 -27.65 -6.87
N ILE A 155 9.24 -28.65 -7.63
CA ILE A 155 8.54 -29.21 -8.80
C ILE A 155 7.16 -29.72 -8.41
N ASN A 156 7.08 -30.59 -7.40
CA ASN A 156 5.82 -31.14 -6.91
C ASN A 156 4.82 -30.04 -6.48
N ASN A 157 5.30 -29.08 -5.68
CA ASN A 157 4.48 -27.95 -5.22
C ASN A 157 3.98 -27.10 -6.39
N TRP A 158 4.82 -26.87 -7.40
CA TRP A 158 4.44 -26.13 -8.58
C TRP A 158 3.29 -26.81 -9.33
N PHE A 159 3.39 -28.12 -9.60
CA PHE A 159 2.34 -28.86 -10.30
C PHE A 159 1.03 -28.95 -9.51
N ILE A 160 1.10 -29.12 -8.19
CA ILE A 160 -0.08 -29.10 -7.32
C ILE A 160 -0.79 -27.74 -7.42
N ASN A 161 -0.03 -26.65 -7.28
CA ASN A 161 -0.59 -25.30 -7.36
C ASN A 161 -1.09 -24.97 -8.77
N GLN A 162 -0.40 -25.44 -9.81
CA GLN A 162 -0.79 -25.23 -11.20
C GLN A 162 -2.11 -25.94 -11.52
N ARG A 163 -2.30 -27.19 -11.07
CA ARG A 163 -3.60 -27.89 -11.13
C ARG A 163 -4.69 -27.13 -10.41
N LYS A 164 -4.45 -26.68 -9.18
CA LYS A 164 -5.43 -25.87 -8.43
C LYS A 164 -5.85 -24.63 -9.21
N ARG A 165 -4.92 -23.86 -9.79
CA ARG A 165 -5.26 -22.65 -10.57
C ARG A 165 -6.08 -22.96 -11.82
N ASN A 166 -5.74 -24.03 -12.55
CA ASN A 166 -6.41 -24.36 -13.82
C ASN A 166 -7.77 -25.02 -13.62
N TRP A 167 -7.98 -25.77 -12.54
CA TRP A 167 -9.27 -26.40 -12.24
C TRP A 167 -10.39 -25.38 -12.01
N HIS A 168 -10.13 -24.33 -11.22
CA HIS A 168 -11.12 -23.29 -10.94
C HIS A 168 -11.39 -22.38 -12.15
N ASN A 169 -10.40 -22.18 -13.03
CA ASN A 169 -10.55 -21.33 -14.20
C ASN A 169 -11.40 -21.97 -15.30
N ASN A 170 -11.36 -23.30 -15.45
CA ASN A 170 -12.11 -23.99 -16.50
C ASN A 170 -13.63 -24.11 -16.18
N SER A 171 -14.04 -23.81 -14.94
CA SER A 171 -15.45 -23.81 -14.54
C SER A 171 -16.16 -22.49 -14.87
N GLN A 172 -15.42 -21.41 -15.13
CA GLN A 172 -15.96 -20.06 -15.41
C GLN A 172 -15.95 -19.69 -16.91
N THR A 173 -15.35 -20.50 -17.78
CA THR A 173 -15.19 -20.17 -19.22
C THR A 173 -16.28 -20.73 -20.13
N SER A 174 -17.25 -21.48 -19.62
CA SER A 174 -18.32 -22.10 -20.43
C SER A 174 -19.55 -21.20 -20.67
N THR A 175 -19.64 -19.98 -20.12
CA THR A 175 -20.85 -19.14 -20.20
C THR A 175 -20.76 -17.90 -21.11
N LEU A 176 -19.63 -17.60 -21.76
CA LEU A 176 -19.47 -16.34 -22.52
C LEU A 176 -19.29 -16.46 -24.05
N LYS A 177 -19.49 -17.63 -24.65
CA LYS A 177 -19.41 -17.80 -26.13
C LYS A 177 -20.76 -18.13 -26.79
N SER A 178 -21.82 -17.38 -26.50
CA SER A 178 -23.05 -17.40 -27.31
C SER A 178 -23.83 -16.09 -27.24
N LYS A 179 -23.29 -15.02 -27.84
CA LYS A 179 -24.10 -13.99 -28.54
C LYS A 179 -23.21 -12.94 -29.21
N ARG A 180 -22.91 -13.17 -30.48
CA ARG A 180 -22.67 -12.09 -31.45
C ARG A 180 -22.82 -12.63 -32.87
N LYS A 181 -24.08 -12.76 -33.30
CA LYS A 181 -24.47 -12.78 -34.70
C LYS A 181 -25.94 -12.36 -34.80
N ARG A 182 -26.17 -11.07 -34.97
CA ARG A 182 -26.99 -10.51 -36.05
C ARG A 182 -26.81 -8.99 -36.06
#